data_AF-A0AA42DM82-F1
#
_entry.id   AF-A0AA42DM82-F1
#
_cell.length_a   1.000
_cell.length_b   1.000
_cell.length_c   1.000
_cell.angle_alpha   90.00
_cell.angle_beta   90.00
_cell.angle_gamma   90.00
#
_symmetry.space_group_name_H-M   'P 1'
#
loop_
_entity.id
_entity.type
_entity.pdbx_description
1 polymer ?
#
loop_
_entity_poly.entity_id
_entity_poly.type
_entity_poly.pdbx_seq_one_letter_code
_entity_poly.pdbx_strand_id
1 'polypeptide(L)'
;MVIKSDFQDILPEDCKQYNEIARRYRDIGQEDADEAFKLMKDSWAVAQRWSEIQATSRKIKDLSDKDFSVTAFKEWSHQRYRQMQYIHESSRMIWKQANEYLMWSRRNT
;
A
#
# COMPACT_ATOMS: atom_id res chain seq x y z
N MET A 1 1.51 -19.99 13.92
CA MET A 1 0.50 -20.18 12.86
C MET A 1 0.02 -18.81 12.42
N VAL A 2 0.40 -18.35 11.23
CA VAL A 2 -0.15 -17.10 10.67
C VAL A 2 -1.50 -17.47 10.07
N ILE A 3 -2.60 -17.06 10.69
CA ILE A 3 -3.94 -17.21 10.12
C ILE A 3 -3.98 -16.29 8.89
N LYS A 4 -3.80 -16.85 7.70
CA LYS A 4 -4.05 -16.13 6.45
C LYS A 4 -5.56 -16.07 6.26
N SER A 5 -6.05 -14.89 5.91
CA SER A 5 -7.42 -14.74 5.46
C SER A 5 -7.57 -15.40 4.09
N ASP A 6 -8.65 -16.17 3.91
CA ASP A 6 -9.02 -16.82 2.64
C ASP A 6 -9.17 -15.82 1.47
N PHE A 7 -9.28 -14.52 1.78
CA PHE A 7 -9.36 -13.44 0.79
C PHE A 7 -8.08 -13.22 0.01
N GLN A 8 -6.91 -13.60 0.55
CA GLN A 8 -5.64 -13.43 -0.16
C GLN A 8 -5.59 -14.26 -1.46
N ASP A 9 -6.23 -15.42 -1.45
CA ASP A 9 -6.28 -16.31 -2.60
C ASP A 9 -7.24 -15.81 -3.69
N ILE A 10 -8.16 -14.90 -3.36
CA ILE A 10 -9.08 -14.28 -4.34
C ILE A 10 -8.31 -13.27 -5.19
N LEU A 11 -7.35 -12.56 -4.59
CA LEU A 11 -6.60 -11.47 -5.21
C LEU A 11 -5.09 -11.63 -5.00
N PRO A 12 -4.47 -12.70 -5.54
CA PRO A 12 -3.07 -13.02 -5.25
C PRO A 12 -2.10 -11.93 -5.73
N GLU A 13 -2.33 -11.36 -6.92
CA GLU A 13 -1.45 -10.32 -7.46
C GLU A 13 -1.59 -8.99 -6.73
N ASP A 14 -2.81 -8.58 -6.37
CA ASP A 14 -3.02 -7.37 -5.57
C ASP A 14 -2.38 -7.51 -4.18
N CYS A 15 -2.46 -8.70 -3.57
CA CYS A 15 -1.78 -9.02 -2.31
C CYS A 15 -0.26 -8.98 -2.45
N LYS A 16 0.29 -9.47 -3.56
CA LYS A 16 1.72 -9.44 -3.84
C LYS A 16 2.23 -8.00 -3.94
N GLN A 17 1.54 -7.14 -4.68
CA GLN A 17 1.88 -5.72 -4.79
C GLN A 17 1.82 -5.01 -3.43
N TYR A 18 0.74 -5.23 -2.66
CA TYR A 18 0.62 -4.70 -1.31
C TYR A 18 1.80 -5.13 -0.40
N ASN A 19 2.15 -6.43 -0.42
CA ASN A 19 3.23 -6.97 0.41
C ASN A 19 4.60 -6.42 0.00
N GLU A 20 4.83 -6.23 -1.29
CA GLU A 20 6.08 -5.66 -1.81
C GLU A 20 6.26 -4.22 -1.32
N ILE A 21 5.22 -3.39 -1.42
CA ILE A 21 5.26 -2.00 -0.93
C ILE A 21 5.46 -1.99 0.60
N ALA A 22 4.71 -2.82 1.33
CA ALA A 22 4.84 -2.89 2.79
C ALA A 22 6.24 -3.35 3.24
N ARG A 23 6.89 -4.25 2.48
CA ARG A 23 8.27 -4.66 2.73
C ARG A 23 9.24 -3.51 2.47
N ARG A 24 9.17 -2.88 1.28
CA ARG A 24 10.02 -1.73 0.92
C ARG A 24 9.90 -0.58 1.93
N TYR A 25 8.68 -0.30 2.39
CA TYR A 25 8.44 0.72 3.42
C TYR A 25 9.00 0.33 4.80
N ARG A 26 9.06 -0.96 5.15
CA ARG A 26 9.70 -1.39 6.39
C ARG A 26 11.22 -1.20 6.36
N ASP A 27 11.80 -1.34 5.17
CA ASP A 27 13.24 -1.36 4.96
C ASP A 27 13.81 0.06 4.69
N ILE A 28 12.96 1.08 4.56
CA ILE A 28 13.40 2.44 4.21
C ILE A 28 14.05 3.19 5.40
N GLY A 29 15.16 3.87 5.12
CA GLY A 29 15.80 4.82 6.03
C GLY A 29 15.23 6.24 5.90
N GLN A 30 15.42 7.09 6.92
CA GLN A 30 14.90 8.47 6.89
C GLN A 30 15.67 9.37 5.90
N GLU A 31 16.87 8.97 5.52
CA GLU A 31 17.77 9.63 4.57
C GLU A 31 17.52 9.25 3.11
N ASP A 32 16.75 8.17 2.85
CA ASP A 32 16.53 7.64 1.50
C ASP A 32 15.40 8.40 0.79
N ALA A 33 15.73 9.58 0.26
CA ALA A 33 14.79 10.42 -0.47
C ALA A 33 14.22 9.71 -1.72
N ASP A 34 15.06 8.98 -2.46
CA ASP A 34 14.66 8.38 -3.73
C ASP A 34 13.65 7.24 -3.53
N GLU A 35 13.92 6.35 -2.56
CA GLU A 35 12.99 5.27 -2.24
C GLU A 35 11.71 5.81 -1.61
N ALA A 36 11.80 6.86 -0.76
CA ALA A 36 10.62 7.51 -0.18
C ALA A 36 9.72 8.09 -1.27
N PHE A 37 10.29 8.71 -2.30
CA PHE A 37 9.54 9.24 -3.43
C PHE A 37 8.85 8.15 -4.25
N LYS A 38 9.51 7.01 -4.47
CA LYS A 38 8.91 5.85 -5.16
C LYS A 38 7.77 5.25 -4.33
N LEU A 39 8.02 4.97 -3.05
CA LEU A 39 7.02 4.44 -2.12
C LEU A 39 5.79 5.35 -2.04
N MET A 40 5.97 6.67 -2.01
CA MET A 40 4.86 7.62 -2.02
C MET A 40 3.95 7.41 -3.24
N LYS A 41 4.50 7.28 -4.44
CA LYS A 41 3.70 7.10 -5.67
C LYS A 41 3.09 5.70 -5.76
N ASP A 42 3.88 4.68 -5.48
CA ASP A 42 3.47 3.28 -5.61
C ASP A 42 2.34 2.96 -4.63
N SER A 43 2.46 3.41 -3.37
CA SER A 43 1.43 3.20 -2.36
C SER A 43 0.15 3.99 -2.66
N TRP A 44 0.24 5.18 -3.26
CA TRP A 44 -0.95 5.89 -3.74
C TRP A 44 -1.70 5.10 -4.83
N ALA A 45 -0.97 4.59 -5.83
CA ALA A 45 -1.58 3.80 -6.90
C ALA A 45 -2.24 2.51 -6.36
N VAL A 46 -1.55 1.81 -5.46
CA VAL A 46 -2.09 0.59 -4.84
C VAL A 46 -3.24 0.90 -3.88
N ALA A 47 -3.23 2.05 -3.19
CA ALA A 47 -4.40 2.51 -2.42
C ALA A 47 -5.63 2.66 -3.32
N GLN A 48 -5.50 3.35 -4.46
CA GLN A 48 -6.59 3.49 -5.42
C GLN A 48 -7.12 2.12 -5.88
N ARG A 49 -6.22 1.18 -6.18
CA ARG A 49 -6.60 -0.20 -6.55
C ARG A 49 -7.41 -0.90 -5.45
N TRP A 50 -7.02 -0.79 -4.19
CA TRP A 50 -7.77 -1.38 -3.07
C TRP A 50 -9.13 -0.71 -2.83
N SER A 51 -9.24 0.59 -3.10
CA SER A 51 -10.53 1.31 -3.09
C SER A 51 -11.49 0.75 -4.15
N GLU A 52 -10.98 0.49 -5.36
CA GLU A 52 -11.78 -0.12 -6.44
C GLU A 52 -12.22 -1.54 -6.12
N ILE A 53 -11.34 -2.35 -5.53
CA ILE A 53 -11.66 -3.70 -5.03
C ILE A 53 -12.79 -3.65 -3.99
N GLN A 54 -12.70 -2.70 -3.05
CA GLN A 54 -13.74 -2.50 -2.04
C GLN A 54 -15.09 -2.10 -2.68
N ALA A 55 -15.06 -1.18 -3.64
CA ALA A 55 -16.25 -0.71 -4.34
C ALA A 55 -16.91 -1.83 -5.18
N THR A 56 -16.10 -2.71 -5.78
CA THR A 56 -16.54 -3.77 -6.68
C THR A 56 -16.66 -5.15 -6.03
N SER A 57 -16.61 -5.23 -4.71
CA SER A 57 -16.59 -6.50 -3.96
C SER A 57 -17.74 -7.47 -4.28
N ARG A 58 -18.94 -6.96 -4.59
CA ARG A 58 -20.07 -7.82 -4.98
C ARG A 58 -19.81 -8.50 -6.32
N LYS A 59 -19.32 -7.74 -7.31
CA LYS A 59 -18.93 -8.26 -8.63
C LYS A 59 -17.81 -9.28 -8.51
N ILE A 60 -16.85 -9.05 -7.62
CA ILE A 60 -15.77 -10.01 -7.34
C ILE A 60 -16.35 -11.32 -6.77
N LYS A 61 -17.32 -11.24 -5.84
CA LYS A 61 -17.99 -12.45 -5.33
C LYS A 61 -18.74 -13.20 -6.44
N ASP A 62 -19.49 -12.49 -7.26
CA ASP A 62 -20.30 -13.10 -8.32
C ASP A 62 -19.43 -13.79 -9.41
N LEU A 63 -18.17 -13.38 -9.57
CA LEU A 63 -17.19 -13.95 -10.52
C LEU A 63 -16.22 -14.96 -9.90
N SER A 64 -16.25 -15.13 -8.57
CA SER A 64 -15.31 -16.01 -7.86
C SER A 64 -15.93 -17.38 -7.62
N ASP A 65 -15.14 -18.43 -7.78
CA ASP A 65 -15.53 -19.79 -7.40
C ASP A 65 -15.48 -20.02 -5.87
N LYS A 66 -15.07 -19.00 -5.09
CA LYS A 66 -14.99 -19.06 -3.63
C LYS A 66 -16.24 -18.49 -2.97
N ASP A 67 -16.78 -19.20 -2.00
CA ASP A 67 -17.83 -18.67 -1.14
C ASP A 67 -17.23 -17.86 0.02
N PHE A 68 -17.56 -16.56 0.06
CA PHE A 68 -17.13 -15.67 1.13
C PHE A 68 -18.12 -14.54 1.44
N SER A 69 -18.03 -13.96 2.64
CA SER A 69 -18.86 -12.82 3.04
C SER A 69 -18.42 -11.51 2.35
N VAL A 70 -19.30 -10.89 1.57
CA VAL A 70 -19.04 -9.61 0.89
C VAL A 70 -18.70 -8.51 1.89
N THR A 71 -19.39 -8.47 3.03
CA THR A 71 -19.16 -7.46 4.07
C THR A 71 -17.75 -7.59 4.65
N ALA A 72 -17.35 -8.80 5.04
CA ALA A 72 -16.02 -9.05 5.57
C ALA A 72 -14.92 -8.76 4.55
N PHE A 73 -15.16 -9.06 3.26
CA PHE A 73 -14.23 -8.75 2.19
C PHE A 73 -14.10 -7.23 1.93
N LYS A 74 -15.20 -6.48 2.01
CA LYS A 74 -15.18 -5.01 1.95
C LYS A 74 -14.38 -4.40 3.10
N GLU A 75 -14.58 -4.87 4.32
CA GLU A 75 -13.82 -4.40 5.48
C GLU A 75 -12.33 -4.73 5.34
N TRP A 76 -12.02 -5.95 4.88
CA TRP A 76 -10.65 -6.39 4.65
C TRP A 76 -9.94 -5.55 3.58
N SER A 77 -10.57 -5.33 2.43
CA SER A 77 -10.03 -4.48 1.34
C SER A 77 -9.89 -3.01 1.77
N HIS A 78 -10.86 -2.47 2.51
CA HIS A 78 -10.78 -1.13 3.09
C HIS A 78 -9.54 -0.97 3.99
N GLN A 79 -9.24 -1.96 4.84
CA GLN A 79 -8.04 -1.92 5.68
C GLN A 79 -6.74 -1.83 4.85
N ARG A 80 -6.66 -2.51 3.69
CA ARG A 80 -5.49 -2.44 2.81
C ARG A 80 -5.38 -1.05 2.17
N TYR A 81 -6.50 -0.52 1.67
CA TYR A 81 -6.59 0.85 1.19
C TYR A 81 -6.05 1.85 2.22
N ARG A 82 -6.54 1.78 3.46
CA ARG A 82 -6.12 2.69 4.54
C ARG A 82 -4.63 2.57 4.84
N GLN A 83 -4.09 1.36 4.91
CA GLN A 83 -2.66 1.16 5.17
C GLN A 83 -1.79 1.72 4.04
N MET A 84 -2.22 1.58 2.78
CA MET A 84 -1.52 2.17 1.65
C MET A 84 -1.58 3.71 1.67
N GLN A 85 -2.70 4.31 2.08
CA GLN A 85 -2.76 5.77 2.31
C GLN A 85 -1.79 6.23 3.40
N TYR A 86 -1.69 5.50 4.52
CA TYR A 86 -0.74 5.84 5.58
C TYR A 86 0.71 5.72 5.13
N ILE A 87 1.03 4.70 4.33
CA ILE A 87 2.38 4.56 3.74
C ILE A 87 2.66 5.71 2.76
N HIS A 88 1.69 6.12 1.95
CA HIS A 88 1.82 7.28 1.08
C HIS A 88 2.16 8.55 1.86
N GLU A 89 1.36 8.85 2.90
CA GLU A 89 1.54 10.04 3.73
C GLU A 89 2.88 10.04 4.46
N SER A 90 3.25 8.90 5.06
CA SER A 90 4.53 8.78 5.76
C SER A 90 5.73 8.88 4.82
N SER A 91 5.68 8.19 3.68
CA SER A 91 6.76 8.25 2.67
C SER A 91 6.93 9.67 2.12
N ARG A 92 5.82 10.41 1.94
CA ARG A 92 5.86 11.82 1.56
C ARG A 92 6.57 12.69 2.61
N MET A 93 6.35 12.41 3.90
CA MET A 93 7.04 13.12 4.99
C MET A 93 8.54 12.82 5.00
N ILE A 94 8.92 11.55 4.86
CA ILE A 94 10.33 11.12 4.80
C ILE A 94 11.02 11.80 3.60
N TRP A 95 10.41 11.72 2.41
CA TRP A 95 10.94 12.36 1.21
C TRP A 95 11.17 13.86 1.42
N LYS A 96 10.19 14.55 2.02
CA LYS A 96 10.31 15.99 2.29
C LYS A 96 11.51 16.29 3.18
N GLN A 97 11.67 15.58 4.29
CA GLN A 97 12.76 15.78 5.25
C GLN A 97 14.14 15.48 4.60
N ALA A 98 14.26 14.34 3.94
CA ALA A 98 15.49 13.93 3.26
C ALA A 98 15.88 14.93 2.15
N ASN A 99 14.90 15.37 1.35
CA ASN A 99 15.14 16.32 0.28
C ASN A 99 15.52 17.72 0.79
N GLU A 100 14.88 18.19 1.88
CA GLU A 100 15.27 19.45 2.54
C GLU A 100 16.72 19.40 3.04
N TYR A 101 17.14 18.29 3.65
CA TYR A 101 18.51 18.08 4.08
C TYR A 101 19.50 18.07 2.90
N LEU A 102 19.18 17.37 1.80
CA LEU A 102 19.99 17.35 0.59
C LEU A 102 20.15 18.74 -0.03
N MET A 103 19.07 19.52 -0.09
CA MET A 103 19.10 20.89 -0.61
C MET A 103 19.90 21.84 0.28
N TRP A 104 19.81 21.68 1.61
CA TRP A 104 20.65 22.43 2.54
C TRP A 104 22.13 22.08 2.38
N SER A 105 22.48 20.79 2.30
CA SER A 105 23.86 20.33 2.12
C SER A 105 24.49 20.90 0.85
N ARG A 106 23.76 20.88 -0.28
CA ARG A 106 24.21 21.44 -1.56
C ARG A 106 24.47 22.95 -1.55
N ARG A 107 23.85 23.71 -0.63
CA ARG A 107 24.03 25.17 -0.53
C ARG A 107 25.20 25.57 0.35
N ASN A 108 25.64 24.66 1.23
CA ASN A 108 26.69 24.92 2.22
C ASN A 108 28.00 24.15 1.91
N THR A 109 28.10 23.58 0.71
CA THR A 109 29.30 22.95 0.15
C THR A 109 29.70 23.71 -1.11
#